data_AF-A0ABD0PVB8-F1
#
_entry.id   AF-A0ABD0PVB8-F1
#
_cell.length_a   1.000
_cell.length_b   1.000
_cell.length_c   1.000
_cell.angle_alpha   90.00
_cell.angle_beta   90.00
_cell.angle_gamma   90.00
#
_symmetry.space_group_name_H-M   'P 1'
#
loop_
_entity.id
_entity.type
_entity.pdbx_description
1 polymer ?
#
loop_
_entity_poly.entity_id
_entity_poly.type
_entity_poly.pdbx_seq_one_letter_code
_entity_poly.pdbx_strand_id
1 'polypeptide(L)' 'QKLTAVSYTLLIMAAWLNAVFWSSMPIVGWAGYAPDPTGATCTINWRNNDT' A
#
# COMPACT_ATOMS: atom_id res chain seq x y z
N GLN A 1 -16.91 -23.77 -15.24
CA GLN A 1 -15.67 -23.64 -14.44
C GLN A 1 -16.06 -23.23 -13.03
N LYS A 2 -15.88 -24.12 -12.05
CA LYS A 2 -16.23 -23.82 -10.65
C LYS A 2 -14.98 -23.24 -10.03
N LEU A 3 -14.93 -21.93 -9.82
CA LEU A 3 -13.89 -21.30 -9.02
C LEU A 3 -13.99 -21.94 -7.63
N THR A 4 -13.05 -22.81 -7.31
CA THR A 4 -12.97 -23.48 -6.01
C THR A 4 -12.67 -22.44 -4.93
N ALA A 5 -13.11 -22.68 -3.70
CA ALA A 5 -12.88 -21.76 -2.58
C ALA A 5 -11.39 -21.40 -2.40
N VAL A 6 -10.50 -22.34 -2.73
CA VAL A 6 -9.05 -22.12 -2.76
C VAL A 6 -8.65 -21.01 -3.74
N SER A 7 -9.22 -20.98 -4.93
CA SER A 7 -8.95 -19.91 -5.91
C SER A 7 -9.41 -18.55 -5.40
N TYR A 8 -10.55 -18.47 -4.70
CA TYR A 8 -11.00 -17.22 -4.07
C TYR A 8 -10.03 -16.73 -2.99
N THR A 9 -9.61 -17.63 -2.10
CA THR A 9 -8.63 -17.30 -1.06
C THR A 9 -7.31 -16.84 -1.66
N LEU A 10 -6.82 -17.50 -2.72
CA LEU A 10 -5.59 -17.10 -3.40
C LEU A 10 -5.71 -15.72 -4.06
N LEU A 11 -6.84 -15.40 -4.70
CA LEU A 11 -7.08 -14.09 -5.29
C LEU A 11 -7.11 -12.99 -4.24
N ILE A 12 -7.78 -13.23 -3.10
CA ILE A 12 -7.81 -12.29 -1.98
C ILE A 12 -6.39 -12.10 -1.42
N MET A 13 -5.66 -13.18 -1.16
CA MET A 13 -4.27 -13.11 -0.67
C MET A 13 -3.36 -12.37 -1.65
N ALA A 14 -3.48 -12.61 -2.95
CA ALA A 14 -2.72 -11.91 -3.97
C ALA A 14 -3.05 -10.40 -3.99
N ALA A 15 -4.32 -10.01 -3.83
CA ALA A 15 -4.73 -8.62 -3.74
C ALA A 15 -4.16 -7.93 -2.50
N TRP A 16 -4.17 -8.60 -1.34
CA TRP A 16 -3.58 -8.09 -0.11
C TRP A 16 -2.06 -7.94 -0.20
N LEU A 17 -1.36 -8.95 -0.72
CA LEU A 17 0.09 -8.90 -0.91
C LEU A 17 0.48 -7.76 -1.86
N ASN A 18 -0.26 -7.58 -2.95
CA ASN A 18 -0.07 -6.46 -3.86
C ASN A 18 -0.30 -5.12 -3.13
N ALA A 19 -1.39 -4.98 -2.37
CA ALA A 19 -1.68 -3.76 -1.62
C ALA A 19 -0.57 -3.40 -0.61
N VAL A 20 -0.06 -4.39 0.14
CA VAL A 20 1.04 -4.22 1.09
C VAL A 20 2.34 -3.86 0.38
N PHE A 21 2.62 -4.49 -0.76
CA PHE A 21 3.80 -4.18 -1.56
C PHE A 21 3.79 -2.70 -1.98
N TRP A 22 2.67 -2.22 -2.54
CA TRP A 22 2.55 -0.82 -2.97
C TRP A 22 2.51 0.17 -1.80
N SER A 23 1.93 -0.19 -0.65
CA SER A 23 1.95 0.67 0.55
C SER A 23 3.32 0.72 1.22
N SER A 24 4.22 -0.24 0.96
CA SER A 24 5.59 -0.18 1.49
C SER A 24 6.54 0.68 0.64
N MET A 25 6.22 0.96 -0.62
CA MET A 25 7.07 1.79 -1.50
C MET A 25 7.37 3.20 -0.95
N PRO A 26 6.42 3.92 -0.33
CA PRO A 26 6.67 5.20 0.36
C PRO A 26 7.44 5.07 1.68
N ILE A 27 7.82 3.85 2.11
CA ILE A 27 8.67 3.60 3.29
C ILE A 27 10.09 3.27 2.85
N VAL A 28 10.25 2.58 1.71
CA VAL A 28 11.52 2.04 1.22
C VAL A 28 12.39 3.10 0.49
N GLY A 29 11.89 4.32 0.29
CA GLY A 29 12.70 5.46 -0.18
C GLY A 29 12.20 6.18 -1.43
N TRP A 30 11.01 5.87 -1.95
CA TRP A 30 10.40 6.61 -3.07
C TRP A 30 9.67 7.88 -2.62
N ALA A 31 9.21 7.88 -1.37
CA ALA A 31 8.58 9.01 -0.69
C ALA A 31 8.72 8.78 0.82
N GLY A 32 8.18 9.67 1.65
CA GLY A 32 8.04 9.44 3.09
C GLY A 32 6.57 9.58 3.51
N TYR A 33 6.16 8.91 4.58
CA TYR A 33 4.88 9.21 5.21
C TYR A 33 5.02 10.46 6.08
N ALA A 34 4.18 11.47 5.86
CA ALA A 34 4.08 12.62 6.75
C ALA A 34 2.67 12.73 7.32
N PRO A 35 2.54 13.16 8.59
CA PRO A 35 1.25 13.49 9.17
C PRO A 35 0.64 14.69 8.44
N ASP A 36 -0.67 14.62 8.19
CA ASP A 36 -1.44 15.75 7.68
C ASP A 36 -1.45 16.91 8.71
N PRO A 37 -1.74 18.16 8.30
CA PRO A 37 -1.70 19.33 9.21
C PRO A 37 -2.67 19.27 10.40
N THR A 38 -3.67 18.39 10.39
CA THR A 38 -4.54 18.09 11.54
C THR A 38 -4.04 16.93 12.41
N GLY A 39 -3.01 16.20 11.95
CA GLY A 39 -2.39 15.07 12.66
C GLY A 39 -3.29 13.84 12.81
N ALA A 40 -4.42 13.80 12.11
CA ALA A 40 -5.42 12.74 12.22
C ALA A 40 -5.12 11.57 11.28
N THR A 41 -4.35 11.80 10.21
CA THR A 41 -3.97 10.77 9.26
C THR A 41 -2.53 10.95 8.77
N CYS A 42 -1.85 9.83 8.56
CA CYS A 42 -0.55 9.80 7.88
C CYS A 42 -0.82 9.61 6.38
N THR A 43 -0.38 10.56 5.55
CA THR A 43 -0.49 10.46 4.08
C THR A 43 0.89 10.41 3.44
N ILE A 44 0.94 10.05 2.16
CA ILE A 44 2.17 10.04 1.39
C ILE A 44 2.62 11.49 1.19
N ASN A 45 3.83 11.81 1.66
CA ASN A 45 4.43 13.12 1.52
C ASN A 45 5.09 13.26 0.14
N TRP A 46 4.31 13.75 -0.81
CA TRP A 46 4.80 14.08 -2.15
C TRP A 46 5.66 15.36 -2.20
N ARG A 47 5.76 16.12 -1.09
CA ARG A 47 6.49 17.40 -1.05
C ARG A 47 8.01 17.21 -1.09
N ASN A 48 8.50 16.05 -0.66
CA ASN A 48 9.93 15.78 -0.47
C ASN A 48 10.43 14.63 -1.37
N ASN A 49 9.97 14.60 -2.63
CA ASN A 49 10.55 13.77 -3.69
C ASN A 49 11.59 14.62 -4.46
N ASP A 50 12.55 15.21 -3.74
CA ASP A 50 13.77 15.70 -4.35
C ASP A 50 14.77 14.53 -4.38
N THR A 51 15.43 14.39 -5.52
CA THR A 51 16.28 13.24 -5.90
C THR A 51 17.42 12.96 -4.95
#